data_AF-A0A3B9H9A4-F1
#
_entry.id   AF-A0A3B9H9A4-F1
#
_cell.length_a   1.000
_cell.length_b   1.000
_cell.length_c   1.000
_cell.angle_alpha   90.00
_cell.angle_beta   90.00
_cell.angle_gamma   90.00
#
_symmetry.space_group_name_H-M   'P 1'
#
loop_
_entity.id
_entity.type
_entity.pdbx_description
1 polymer ?
#
loop_
_entity_poly.entity_id
_entity_poly.type
_entity_poly.pdbx_seq_one_letter_code
_entity_poly.pdbx_strand_id
1 'polypeptide(L)'
;MFNMKQVFIAVVMCFALSTIAQTKKEVYNLFSEGNYEGALEELLELYELEQDNDEYAYLIGVCYLNTNIDKSMAVNYLEQAASSSKPNENAVYLLGRAYHFAYRFDDAIKSYQKFKETAKSTNLNLITVDKQIEYCENAKEFFKFPANVSFENLGKNVNSAYPDYYPFIPSNESYLIFNS
;
A
#
# COMPACT_ATOMS: atom_id res chain seq x y z
N MET A 1 26.69 17.74 42.66
CA MET A 1 25.79 16.73 43.25
C MET A 1 24.66 16.50 42.25
N PHE A 2 24.61 15.36 41.56
CA PHE A 2 23.56 15.11 40.57
C PHE A 2 22.19 15.07 41.28
N ASN A 3 21.23 15.81 40.77
CA ASN A 3 19.89 15.88 41.34
C ASN A 3 19.19 14.53 41.10
N MET A 4 18.73 13.86 42.16
CA MET A 4 18.10 12.53 42.09
C MET A 4 16.86 12.51 41.16
N LYS A 5 16.16 13.65 41.01
CA LYS A 5 15.10 13.81 39.98
C LYS A 5 15.63 13.73 38.55
N GLN A 6 16.80 14.33 38.28
CA GLN A 6 17.40 14.29 36.94
C GLN A 6 17.88 12.89 36.57
N VAL A 7 18.43 12.14 37.54
CA VAL A 7 18.82 10.73 37.33
C VAL A 7 17.59 9.87 37.03
N PHE A 8 16.50 10.04 37.79
CA PHE A 8 15.26 9.29 37.56
C PHE A 8 14.63 9.59 36.18
N ILE A 9 14.57 10.88 35.79
CA ILE A 9 14.08 11.29 34.46
C ILE A 9 14.96 10.68 33.35
N ALA A 10 16.28 10.70 33.49
CA ALA A 10 17.19 10.12 32.52
C ALA A 10 16.99 8.60 32.37
N VAL A 11 16.77 7.88 33.48
CA VAL A 11 16.51 6.44 33.45
C VAL A 11 15.19 6.13 32.73
N VAL A 12 14.10 6.83 33.06
CA VAL A 12 12.79 6.64 32.39
C VAL A 12 12.88 6.95 30.90
N MET A 13 13.60 8.02 30.53
CA MET A 13 13.80 8.40 29.13
C MET A 13 14.62 7.33 28.37
N CYS A 14 15.67 6.77 28.98
CA CYS A 14 16.43 5.67 28.36
C CYS A 14 15.58 4.42 28.14
N PHE A 15 14.71 4.06 29.09
CA PHE A 15 13.78 2.93 28.91
C PHE A 15 12.81 3.19 27.75
N ALA A 16 12.19 4.37 27.68
CA ALA A 16 11.28 4.73 26.58
C ALA A 16 11.97 4.72 25.20
N LEU A 17 13.22 5.19 25.11
CA LEU A 17 13.99 5.14 23.86
C LEU A 17 14.31 3.71 23.43
N SER A 18 14.61 2.82 24.39
CA SER A 18 14.91 1.41 24.09
C SER A 18 13.68 0.65 23.58
N THR A 19 12.49 0.92 24.13
CA THR A 19 11.24 0.31 23.66
C THR A 19 10.90 0.79 22.26
N ILE A 20 10.98 2.11 22.00
CA ILE A 20 10.74 2.66 20.67
C ILE A 20 11.71 2.08 19.63
N ALA A 21 12.99 1.95 19.96
CA ALA A 21 13.97 1.35 19.05
C ALA A 21 13.66 -0.13 18.75
N GLN A 22 13.19 -0.88 19.75
CA GLN A 22 12.78 -2.27 19.59
C GLN A 22 11.53 -2.38 18.69
N THR A 23 10.50 -1.56 18.94
CA THR A 23 9.30 -1.49 18.11
C THR A 23 9.65 -1.15 16.66
N LYS A 24 10.47 -0.11 16.42
CA LYS A 24 10.92 0.24 15.06
C LYS A 24 11.54 -0.95 14.35
N LYS A 25 12.46 -1.68 15.01
CA LYS A 25 13.09 -2.87 14.44
C LYS A 25 12.08 -3.98 14.08
N GLU A 26 11.11 -4.22 14.94
CA GLU A 26 10.07 -5.22 14.73
C GLU A 26 9.18 -4.88 13.53
N VAL A 27 8.78 -3.62 13.40
CA VAL A 27 8.02 -3.13 12.23
C VAL A 27 8.76 -3.37 10.92
N TYR A 28 10.05 -3.07 10.85
CA TYR A 28 10.84 -3.32 9.64
C TYR A 28 10.96 -4.81 9.32
N ASN A 29 11.03 -5.67 10.35
CA ASN A 29 11.02 -7.11 10.14
C ASN A 29 9.69 -7.57 9.54
N LEU A 30 8.56 -7.18 10.13
CA LEU A 30 7.21 -7.50 9.63
C LEU A 30 7.05 -7.07 8.16
N PHE A 31 7.47 -5.84 7.86
CA PHE A 31 7.44 -5.31 6.50
C PHE A 31 8.31 -6.14 5.53
N SER A 32 9.53 -6.50 5.95
CA SER A 32 10.46 -7.29 5.13
C SER A 32 10.00 -8.74 4.90
N GLU A 33 9.25 -9.30 5.85
CA GLU A 33 8.64 -10.63 5.76
C GLU A 33 7.35 -10.62 4.92
N GLY A 34 6.89 -9.45 4.50
CA GLY A 34 5.64 -9.27 3.74
C GLY A 34 4.39 -9.33 4.61
N ASN A 35 4.52 -9.30 5.94
CA ASN A 35 3.39 -9.15 6.85
C ASN A 35 2.96 -7.67 6.90
N TYR A 36 2.34 -7.21 5.82
CA TYR A 36 1.92 -5.82 5.66
C TYR A 36 0.78 -5.42 6.59
N GLU A 37 -0.07 -6.36 7.02
CA GLU A 37 -1.15 -6.05 7.97
C GLU A 37 -0.57 -5.74 9.36
N GLY A 38 0.31 -6.60 9.88
CA GLY A 38 0.98 -6.34 11.16
C GLY A 38 1.92 -5.14 11.10
N ALA A 39 2.64 -4.96 10.00
CA ALA A 39 3.48 -3.77 9.82
C ALA A 39 2.65 -2.48 9.80
N LEU A 40 1.47 -2.49 9.17
CA LEU A 40 0.59 -1.33 9.09
C LEU A 40 0.09 -0.89 10.47
N GLU A 41 -0.35 -1.84 11.30
CA GLU A 41 -0.85 -1.55 12.66
C GLU A 41 0.19 -0.77 13.46
N GLU A 42 1.41 -1.31 13.55
CA GLU A 42 2.50 -0.69 14.31
C GLU A 42 3.02 0.60 13.66
N LEU A 43 3.06 0.68 12.31
CA LEU A 43 3.46 1.90 11.60
C LEU A 43 2.51 3.07 11.87
N LEU A 44 1.21 2.82 11.99
CA LEU A 44 0.23 3.86 12.29
C LEU A 44 0.48 4.44 13.69
N GLU A 45 0.76 3.60 14.69
CA GLU A 45 1.12 4.07 16.04
C GLU A 45 2.41 4.92 16.03
N LEU A 46 3.44 4.47 15.31
CA LEU A 46 4.69 5.23 15.16
C LEU A 46 4.46 6.57 14.45
N TYR A 47 3.59 6.57 13.44
CA TYR A 47 3.26 7.76 12.67
C TYR A 47 2.43 8.77 13.48
N GLU A 48 1.58 8.34 14.41
CA GLU A 48 0.90 9.26 15.33
C GLU A 48 1.89 10.07 16.18
N LEU A 49 3.06 9.50 16.50
CA LEU A 49 4.13 10.18 17.25
C LEU A 49 5.00 11.08 16.37
N GLU A 50 5.18 10.70 15.10
CA GLU A 50 6.08 11.36 14.14
C GLU A 50 5.38 11.60 12.79
N GLN A 51 4.30 12.40 12.75
CA GLN A 51 3.49 12.60 11.54
C GLN A 51 4.27 13.20 10.36
N ASP A 52 5.36 13.91 10.61
CA ASP A 52 6.20 14.52 9.58
C ASP A 52 7.23 13.52 9.01
N ASN A 53 7.19 12.25 9.42
CA ASN A 53 8.12 11.23 8.98
C ASN A 53 7.72 10.65 7.62
N ASP A 54 8.35 11.17 6.56
CA ASP A 54 8.13 10.76 5.17
C ASP A 54 8.41 9.27 4.91
N GLU A 55 9.31 8.65 5.69
CA GLU A 55 9.61 7.22 5.56
C GLU A 55 8.44 6.38 6.09
N TYR A 56 7.87 6.74 7.24
CA TYR A 56 6.68 6.08 7.76
C TYR A 56 5.49 6.26 6.83
N ALA A 57 5.29 7.48 6.31
CA ALA A 57 4.25 7.72 5.31
C ALA A 57 4.44 6.81 4.08
N TYR A 58 5.67 6.67 3.58
CA TYR A 58 5.96 5.77 2.46
C TYR A 58 5.61 4.30 2.79
N LEU A 59 6.07 3.79 3.94
CA LEU A 59 5.85 2.40 4.35
C LEU A 59 4.37 2.10 4.59
N ILE A 60 3.64 3.03 5.22
CA ILE A 60 2.19 2.93 5.42
C ILE A 60 1.48 2.84 4.08
N GLY A 61 1.84 3.71 3.13
CA GLY A 61 1.31 3.69 1.78
C GLY A 61 1.56 2.36 1.07
N VAL A 62 2.75 1.79 1.22
CA VAL A 62 3.09 0.47 0.67
C VAL A 62 2.25 -0.63 1.34
N CYS A 63 2.07 -0.59 2.66
CA CYS A 63 1.26 -1.58 3.37
C CYS A 63 -0.20 -1.55 2.91
N TYR A 64 -0.83 -0.36 2.86
CA TYR A 64 -2.19 -0.24 2.33
C TYR A 64 -2.31 -0.80 0.91
N LEU A 65 -1.34 -0.56 0.03
CA LEU A 65 -1.36 -1.08 -1.35
C LEU A 65 -1.16 -2.61 -1.47
N ASN A 66 -0.70 -3.28 -0.41
CA ASN A 66 -0.41 -4.73 -0.39
C ASN A 66 -1.32 -5.53 0.55
N THR A 67 -2.28 -4.89 1.21
CA THR A 67 -3.29 -5.55 2.04
C THR A 67 -4.64 -5.61 1.32
N ASN A 68 -5.59 -6.37 1.87
CA ASN A 68 -6.98 -6.39 1.41
C ASN A 68 -7.85 -5.32 2.08
N ILE A 69 -7.24 -4.40 2.84
CA ILE A 69 -7.86 -3.20 3.38
C ILE A 69 -8.17 -2.23 2.22
N ASP A 70 -8.88 -1.14 2.51
CA ASP A 70 -9.11 -0.05 1.57
C ASP A 70 -7.77 0.58 1.12
N LYS A 71 -7.36 0.22 -0.10
CA LYS A 71 -6.13 0.69 -0.73
C LYS A 71 -6.14 2.19 -1.03
N SER A 72 -7.32 2.82 -1.08
CA SER A 72 -7.41 4.28 -1.29
C SER A 72 -6.86 5.07 -0.10
N MET A 73 -6.81 4.46 1.10
CA MET A 73 -6.20 5.05 2.30
C MET A 73 -4.72 5.37 2.13
N ALA A 74 -4.04 4.72 1.18
CA ALA A 74 -2.64 4.98 0.86
C ALA A 74 -2.38 6.39 0.30
N VAL A 75 -3.41 7.06 -0.23
CA VAL A 75 -3.28 8.32 -0.98
C VAL A 75 -2.57 9.40 -0.15
N ASN A 76 -3.09 9.75 1.03
CA ASN A 76 -2.56 10.86 1.82
C ASN A 76 -1.09 10.61 2.23
N TYR A 77 -0.78 9.38 2.64
CA TYR A 77 0.57 9.01 3.05
C TYR A 77 1.55 9.03 1.87
N LEU A 78 1.14 8.60 0.68
CA LEU A 78 1.99 8.64 -0.52
C LEU A 78 2.09 10.04 -1.13
N GLU A 79 1.08 10.91 -0.96
CA GLU A 79 1.16 12.33 -1.31
C GLU A 79 2.26 13.01 -0.48
N GLN A 80 2.33 12.73 0.83
CA GLN A 80 3.41 13.21 1.70
C GLN A 80 4.76 12.63 1.29
N ALA A 81 4.88 11.30 1.20
CA ALA A 81 6.14 10.64 0.85
C ALA A 81 6.70 11.09 -0.51
N ALA A 82 5.83 11.33 -1.50
CA ALA A 82 6.23 11.81 -2.82
C ALA A 82 6.63 13.30 -2.83
N SER A 83 6.21 14.06 -1.82
CA SER A 83 6.53 15.49 -1.64
C SER A 83 7.77 15.73 -0.79
N SER A 84 8.35 14.67 -0.21
CA SER A 84 9.59 14.73 0.57
C SER A 84 10.73 15.41 -0.19
N SER A 85 11.66 16.01 0.56
CA SER A 85 12.92 16.54 -0.01
C SER A 85 13.81 15.45 -0.63
N LYS A 86 13.63 14.20 -0.18
CA LYS A 86 14.34 13.02 -0.67
C LYS A 86 13.36 11.86 -0.81
N PRO A 87 12.42 11.93 -1.76
CA PRO A 87 11.36 10.94 -1.87
C PRO A 87 11.96 9.58 -2.25
N ASN A 88 11.34 8.50 -1.79
CA ASN A 88 11.68 7.17 -2.29
C ASN A 88 11.47 7.14 -3.81
N GLU A 89 12.38 6.51 -4.54
CA GLU A 89 12.34 6.50 -6.01
C GLU A 89 11.05 5.89 -6.59
N ASN A 90 10.32 5.11 -5.81
CA ASN A 90 9.04 4.51 -6.19
C ASN A 90 7.81 5.28 -5.66
N ALA A 91 7.98 6.30 -4.82
CA ALA A 91 6.85 6.99 -4.16
C ALA A 91 5.83 7.54 -5.17
N VAL A 92 6.30 8.17 -6.25
CA VAL A 92 5.43 8.75 -7.29
C VAL A 92 4.67 7.66 -8.07
N TYR A 93 5.33 6.54 -8.36
CA TYR A 93 4.67 5.39 -9.02
C TYR A 93 3.59 4.77 -8.12
N LEU A 94 3.92 4.56 -6.84
CA LEU A 94 2.98 4.01 -5.87
C LEU A 94 1.81 4.96 -5.60
N LEU A 95 2.05 6.28 -5.60
CA LEU A 95 0.98 7.27 -5.53
C LEU A 95 0.01 7.15 -6.72
N GLY A 96 0.53 6.89 -7.93
CA GLY A 96 -0.31 6.56 -9.09
C GLY A 96 -1.21 5.34 -8.83
N ARG A 97 -0.68 4.30 -8.18
CA ARG A 97 -1.47 3.11 -7.80
C ARG A 97 -2.55 3.46 -6.78
N ALA A 98 -2.22 4.26 -5.77
CA ALA A 98 -3.17 4.68 -4.75
C ALA A 98 -4.31 5.52 -5.35
N TYR A 99 -4.00 6.48 -6.22
CA TYR A 99 -5.02 7.24 -6.94
C TYR A 99 -5.90 6.37 -7.83
N HIS A 100 -5.34 5.35 -8.47
CA HIS A 100 -6.13 4.39 -9.25
C HIS A 100 -7.15 3.67 -8.35
N PHE A 101 -6.75 3.17 -7.19
CA PHE A 101 -7.68 2.53 -6.23
C PHE A 101 -8.68 3.51 -5.62
N ALA A 102 -8.34 4.80 -5.52
CA ALA A 102 -9.24 5.86 -5.10
C ALA A 102 -10.18 6.36 -6.21
N TYR A 103 -10.18 5.72 -7.39
CA TYR A 103 -10.91 6.15 -8.59
C TYR A 103 -10.55 7.57 -9.08
N ARG A 104 -9.41 8.10 -8.64
CA ARG A 104 -8.83 9.39 -9.07
C ARG A 104 -7.97 9.16 -10.33
N PHE A 105 -8.58 8.64 -11.39
CA PHE A 105 -7.85 8.13 -12.56
C PHE A 105 -6.97 9.18 -13.25
N ASP A 106 -7.43 10.42 -13.38
CA ASP A 106 -6.62 11.50 -13.99
C ASP A 106 -5.39 11.84 -13.15
N ASP A 107 -5.49 11.80 -11.82
CA ASP A 107 -4.34 12.01 -10.93
C ASP A 107 -3.39 10.81 -10.97
N ALA A 108 -3.93 9.59 -11.09
CA ALA A 108 -3.12 8.39 -11.30
C ALA A 108 -2.28 8.50 -12.57
N ILE A 109 -2.90 8.86 -13.70
CA ILE A 109 -2.24 9.05 -14.99
C ILE A 109 -1.13 10.10 -14.89
N LYS A 110 -1.41 11.26 -14.28
CA LYS A 110 -0.39 12.31 -14.06
C LYS A 110 0.79 11.81 -13.23
N SER A 111 0.54 11.08 -12.15
CA SER A 111 1.60 10.50 -11.31
C SER A 111 2.45 9.50 -12.09
N TYR A 112 1.83 8.62 -12.88
CA TYR A 112 2.57 7.68 -13.73
C TYR A 112 3.39 8.37 -14.81
N GLN A 113 2.86 9.41 -15.45
CA GLN A 113 3.60 10.23 -16.41
C GLN A 113 4.80 10.91 -15.76
N LYS A 114 4.61 11.57 -14.61
CA LYS A 114 5.71 12.15 -13.83
C LYS A 114 6.76 11.11 -13.45
N PHE A 115 6.34 9.90 -13.06
CA PHE A 115 7.26 8.81 -12.76
C PHE A 115 8.10 8.45 -13.99
N LYS A 116 7.49 8.31 -15.18
CA LYS A 116 8.25 8.05 -16.43
C LYS A 116 9.33 9.09 -16.72
N GLU A 117 9.04 10.36 -16.44
CA GLU A 117 9.96 11.47 -16.71
C GLU A 117 11.13 11.51 -15.72
N THR A 118 10.88 11.13 -14.46
CA THR A 118 11.82 11.33 -13.34
C THR A 118 12.55 10.06 -12.91
N ALA A 119 12.03 8.89 -13.24
CA ALA A 119 12.61 7.62 -12.81
C ALA A 119 13.96 7.35 -13.47
N LYS A 120 14.87 6.72 -12.72
CA LYS A 120 16.08 6.14 -13.28
C LYS A 120 15.71 5.06 -14.29
N SER A 121 16.44 4.99 -15.40
CA SER A 121 16.21 3.99 -16.46
C SER A 121 16.31 2.54 -15.99
N THR A 122 16.96 2.28 -14.86
CA THR A 122 17.08 0.95 -14.23
C THR A 122 15.88 0.58 -13.36
N ASN A 123 14.94 1.49 -13.13
CA ASN A 123 13.79 1.22 -12.26
C ASN A 123 12.81 0.26 -12.96
N LEU A 124 12.52 -0.88 -12.33
CA LEU A 124 11.73 -1.95 -12.91
C LEU A 124 10.25 -1.56 -13.13
N ASN A 125 9.73 -0.57 -12.41
CA ASN A 125 8.36 -0.10 -12.62
C ASN A 125 8.16 0.57 -14.00
N LEU A 126 9.24 0.96 -14.68
CA LEU A 126 9.18 1.44 -16.06
C LEU A 126 8.67 0.37 -17.05
N ILE A 127 8.80 -0.92 -16.69
CA ILE A 127 8.32 -2.03 -17.53
C ILE A 127 6.79 -2.06 -17.59
N THR A 128 6.12 -1.65 -16.50
CA THR A 128 4.67 -1.83 -16.33
C THR A 128 3.88 -0.52 -16.28
N VAL A 129 4.55 0.63 -16.16
CA VAL A 129 3.89 1.94 -15.99
C VAL A 129 2.92 2.31 -17.13
N ASP A 130 3.26 2.00 -18.39
CA ASP A 130 2.36 2.27 -19.52
C ASP A 130 1.08 1.43 -19.45
N LYS A 131 1.19 0.20 -18.94
CA LYS A 131 0.02 -0.66 -18.70
C LYS A 131 -0.87 -0.09 -17.59
N GLN A 132 -0.28 0.50 -16.56
CA GLN A 132 -1.06 1.16 -15.49
C GLN A 132 -1.83 2.39 -16.00
N ILE A 133 -1.22 3.17 -16.90
CA ILE A 133 -1.89 4.29 -17.57
C ILE A 133 -3.07 3.77 -18.41
N GLU A 134 -2.84 2.72 -19.20
CA GLU A 134 -3.89 2.08 -20.00
C GLU A 134 -5.07 1.61 -19.12
N TYR A 135 -4.79 1.00 -17.95
CA TYR A 135 -5.84 0.61 -17.02
C TYR A 135 -6.65 1.79 -16.50
N CYS A 136 -6.02 2.93 -16.21
CA CYS A 136 -6.72 4.13 -15.79
C CYS A 136 -7.64 4.68 -16.89
N GLU A 137 -7.18 4.71 -18.14
CA GLU A 137 -7.99 5.17 -19.27
C GLU A 137 -9.16 4.22 -19.57
N ASN A 138 -8.94 2.91 -19.50
CA ASN A 138 -10.00 1.91 -19.63
C ASN A 138 -11.03 2.07 -18.51
N ALA A 139 -10.59 2.27 -17.26
CA ALA A 139 -11.48 2.46 -16.12
C ALA A 139 -12.34 3.72 -16.29
N LYS A 140 -11.78 4.82 -16.79
CA LYS A 140 -12.54 6.05 -17.12
C LYS A 140 -13.65 5.76 -18.13
N GLU A 141 -13.35 4.98 -19.18
CA GLU A 141 -14.34 4.63 -20.19
C GLU A 141 -15.46 3.75 -19.61
N PHE A 142 -15.14 2.75 -18.79
CA PHE A 142 -16.14 1.92 -18.12
C PHE A 142 -17.00 2.68 -17.10
N PHE A 143 -16.45 3.70 -16.43
CA PHE A 143 -17.24 4.57 -15.55
C PHE A 143 -18.20 5.46 -16.34
N LYS A 144 -17.79 5.90 -17.53
CA LYS A 144 -18.63 6.71 -18.42
C LYS A 144 -19.70 5.88 -19.13
N PHE A 145 -19.36 4.65 -19.49
CA PHE A 145 -20.20 3.70 -20.21
C PHE A 145 -20.21 2.35 -19.47
N PRO A 146 -20.97 2.24 -18.38
CA PRO A 146 -21.01 1.00 -17.59
C PRO A 146 -21.56 -0.14 -18.44
N ALA A 147 -20.83 -1.26 -18.43
CA ALA A 147 -21.31 -2.49 -19.06
C ALA A 147 -22.58 -2.97 -18.34
N ASN A 148 -23.59 -3.38 -19.11
CA ASN A 148 -24.78 -4.00 -18.54
C ASN A 148 -24.44 -5.44 -18.11
N VAL A 149 -24.02 -5.59 -16.86
CA VAL A 149 -23.63 -6.87 -16.26
C VAL A 149 -24.54 -7.19 -15.07
N SER A 150 -24.80 -8.48 -14.88
CA SER A 150 -25.47 -9.00 -13.69
C SER A 150 -24.49 -9.85 -12.89
N PHE A 151 -24.59 -9.80 -11.57
CA PHE A 151 -23.81 -10.64 -10.68
C PHE A 151 -24.70 -11.73 -10.10
N GLU A 152 -24.29 -12.98 -10.26
CA GLU A 152 -24.98 -14.13 -9.71
C GLU A 152 -24.05 -14.89 -8.76
N ASN A 153 -24.56 -15.23 -7.59
CA ASN A 153 -23.83 -16.09 -6.67
C ASN A 153 -23.86 -17.53 -7.23
N LEU A 154 -22.69 -18.17 -7.36
CA LEU A 154 -22.54 -19.52 -7.91
C LEU A 154 -23.13 -20.64 -7.01
N GLY A 155 -23.76 -20.25 -5.90
CA GLY A 155 -24.45 -21.13 -4.96
C GLY A 155 -23.50 -21.82 -3.98
N LYS A 156 -24.06 -22.66 -3.12
CA LYS A 156 -23.38 -23.34 -2.00
C LYS A 156 -22.18 -24.23 -2.38
N ASN A 157 -21.98 -24.51 -3.66
CA ASN A 157 -20.89 -25.34 -4.15
C ASN A 157 -19.60 -24.53 -4.38
N VAL A 158 -19.66 -23.20 -4.27
CA VAL A 158 -18.54 -22.25 -4.32
C VAL A 158 -18.68 -21.36 -3.08
N ASN A 159 -17.57 -20.86 -2.54
CA ASN A 159 -17.50 -20.11 -1.28
C ASN A 159 -17.68 -21.01 -0.04
N SER A 160 -16.80 -22.01 0.10
CA SER A 160 -16.77 -22.87 1.30
C SER A 160 -16.39 -22.09 2.57
N ALA A 161 -16.39 -22.76 3.74
CA ALA A 161 -15.93 -22.14 4.99
C ALA A 161 -14.40 -21.91 5.02
N TYR A 162 -13.68 -22.54 4.08
CA TYR A 162 -12.26 -22.33 3.86
C TYR A 162 -12.07 -21.50 2.58
N PRO A 163 -10.92 -20.84 2.41
CA PRO A 163 -10.71 -20.07 1.20
C PRO A 163 -10.60 -21.01 -0.01
N ASP A 164 -11.39 -20.72 -1.04
CA ASP A 164 -11.34 -21.42 -2.32
C ASP A 164 -10.27 -20.77 -3.21
N TYR A 165 -9.24 -21.52 -3.60
CA TYR A 165 -8.07 -21.00 -4.32
C TYR A 165 -8.02 -21.44 -5.79
N TYR A 166 -7.14 -20.78 -6.54
CA TYR A 166 -6.73 -21.14 -7.91
C TYR A 166 -7.87 -21.53 -8.87
N PRO A 167 -8.87 -20.65 -9.08
CA PRO A 167 -9.95 -20.92 -10.01
C PRO A 167 -9.42 -21.04 -11.45
N PHE A 168 -9.83 -22.10 -12.14
CA PHE A 168 -9.61 -22.31 -13.56
C PHE A 168 -10.93 -22.41 -14.31
N ILE A 169 -11.06 -21.63 -15.38
CA ILE A 169 -12.21 -21.60 -16.29
C ILE A 169 -11.69 -21.83 -17.71
N PRO A 170 -12.20 -22.83 -18.47
CA PRO A 170 -11.85 -23.01 -19.88
C PRO A 170 -12.40 -21.86 -20.72
N SER A 171 -11.86 -21.65 -21.92
CA SER A 171 -12.25 -20.53 -22.81
C SER A 171 -13.73 -20.52 -23.25
N ASN A 172 -14.41 -21.67 -23.13
CA ASN A 172 -15.84 -21.79 -23.40
C ASN A 172 -16.71 -21.65 -22.13
N GLU A 173 -16.10 -21.32 -20.99
CA GLU A 173 -16.76 -21.06 -19.70
C GLU A 173 -17.62 -22.22 -19.19
N SER A 174 -17.38 -23.45 -19.69
CA SER A 174 -18.27 -24.58 -19.45
C SER A 174 -18.21 -25.17 -18.03
N TYR A 175 -17.13 -24.92 -17.28
CA TYR A 175 -16.98 -25.38 -15.90
C TYR A 175 -15.96 -24.52 -15.13
N LEU A 176 -15.98 -24.63 -13.80
CA LEU A 176 -15.02 -24.01 -12.89
C LEU A 176 -14.35 -25.12 -12.07
N ILE A 177 -13.01 -25.13 -12.02
CA ILE A 177 -12.22 -25.99 -11.13
C ILE A 177 -11.48 -25.10 -10.15
N PHE A 178 -11.49 -25.45 -8.87
CA PHE A 178 -10.77 -24.76 -7.79
C PHE A 178 -10.39 -25.77 -6.71
N ASN A 179 -9.51 -25.40 -5.79
CA ASN A 179 -9.21 -26.17 -4.59
C ASN A 179 -9.76 -25.46 -3.34
N SER A 180 -10.12 -26.25 -2.33
CA SER A 180 -10.62 -25.81 -1.02
C SER A 180 -9.82 -26.41 0.12
#